data_AF-I6V073-F1
#
_entry.id   AF-I6V073-F1
#
_cell.length_a   1.000
_cell.length_b   1.000
_cell.length_c   1.000
_cell.angle_alpha   90.00
_cell.angle_beta   90.00
_cell.angle_gamma   90.00
#
_symmetry.space_group_name_H-M   'P 1'
#
loop_
_entity.id
_entity.type
_entity.pdbx_description
1 polymer ?
#
loop_
_entity_poly.entity_id
_entity_poly.type
_entity_poly.pdbx_seq_one_letter_code
_entity_poly.pdbx_strand_id
1 'polypeptide(L)'
;AAVVEDVKRNPDSAAGGIVLRRRLQLMMYNNMYRIMFDRRFESEDDPLFVKLKALNGERSRLAQSFEYNYGDFIPILRPLLKGYLRVCKEVKDRRLQLFKDYFVDERKKLASTKPMDNDGLKCAIDHILDAEQKGEISEDNVLYIVENINVAAI
;
A
#
# COMPACT_ATOMS: atom_id res chain seq x y z
N ALA A 1 18.45 14.28 6.57
CA ALA A 1 17.30 13.47 6.14
C ALA A 1 16.55 14.23 5.04
N ALA A 2 16.15 13.57 3.94
CA ALA A 2 15.55 14.25 2.78
C ALA A 2 14.37 15.17 3.13
N VAL A 3 13.49 14.73 4.04
CA VAL A 3 12.35 15.53 4.52
C VAL A 3 12.76 16.86 5.15
N VAL A 4 13.85 16.90 5.91
CA VAL A 4 14.32 18.14 6.55
C VAL A 4 14.74 19.15 5.50
N GLU A 5 15.41 18.69 4.44
CA GLU A 5 15.84 19.55 3.34
C GLU A 5 14.65 20.02 2.49
N ASP A 6 13.65 19.16 2.26
CA ASP A 6 12.41 19.56 1.56
C ASP A 6 11.64 20.64 2.33
N VAL A 7 11.55 20.52 3.66
CA VAL A 7 10.89 21.52 4.50
C VAL A 7 11.65 22.84 4.49
N LYS A 8 12.99 22.81 4.63
CA LYS A 8 13.83 24.02 4.56
C LYS A 8 13.75 24.73 3.22
N ARG A 9 13.63 23.98 2.12
CA ARG A 9 13.54 24.53 0.76
C ARG A 9 12.19 25.15 0.45
N ASN A 10 11.13 24.81 1.17
CA ASN A 10 9.81 25.41 0.99
C ASN A 10 9.74 26.76 1.75
N PRO A 11 9.63 27.90 1.04
CA PRO A 11 9.55 29.21 1.68
C PRO A 11 8.36 29.35 2.64
N ASP A 12 7.25 28.67 2.36
CA ASP A 12 6.04 28.72 3.18
C ASP A 12 6.28 28.10 4.57
N SER A 13 7.25 27.19 4.70
CA SER A 13 7.59 26.56 5.98
C SER A 13 8.07 27.58 7.03
N ALA A 14 8.75 28.64 6.59
CA ALA A 14 9.28 29.70 7.45
C ALA A 14 8.34 30.92 7.55
N ALA A 15 7.35 31.01 6.66
CA ALA A 15 6.38 32.10 6.62
C ALA A 15 5.03 31.68 7.23
N GLY A 16 4.09 31.22 6.39
CA GLY A 16 2.71 30.89 6.80
C GLY A 16 2.54 29.54 7.49
N GLY A 17 3.60 28.73 7.55
CA GLY A 17 3.57 27.36 8.04
C GLY A 17 3.02 26.39 7.00
N ILE A 18 3.37 25.11 7.18
CA ILE A 18 2.94 24.03 6.29
C ILE A 18 2.33 22.88 7.07
N VAL A 19 1.50 22.08 6.41
CA VAL A 19 0.99 20.83 6.98
C VAL A 19 2.07 19.74 6.89
N LEU A 20 3.00 19.75 7.85
CA LEU A 20 4.18 18.87 7.88
C LEU A 20 3.84 17.38 7.73
N ARG A 21 2.66 16.96 8.22
CA ARG A 21 2.19 15.57 8.15
C ARG A 21 2.18 15.02 6.71
N ARG A 22 1.98 15.86 5.70
CA ARG A 22 1.93 15.42 4.29
C ARG A 22 3.31 14.96 3.80
N ARG A 23 4.36 15.70 4.16
CA ARG A 23 5.77 15.33 3.90
C ARG A 23 6.19 14.09 4.69
N LEU A 24 5.79 14.01 5.97
CA LEU A 24 6.05 12.84 6.81
C LEU A 24 5.35 11.58 6.28
N GLN A 25 4.15 11.71 5.72
CA GLN A 25 3.46 10.59 5.09
C GLN A 25 4.25 10.04 3.90
N LEU A 26 4.73 10.91 2.99
CA LEU A 26 5.58 10.47 1.87
C LEU A 26 6.84 9.75 2.35
N MET A 27 7.48 10.26 3.41
CA MET A 27 8.64 9.60 4.03
C MET A 27 8.31 8.19 4.54
N MET A 28 7.18 8.03 5.24
CA MET A 28 6.76 6.72 5.75
C MET A 28 6.51 5.73 4.62
N TYR A 29 5.83 6.15 3.56
CA TYR A 29 5.67 5.35 2.35
C TYR A 29 7.03 4.98 1.74
N ASN A 30 7.94 5.95 1.56
CA ASN A 30 9.26 5.68 0.99
C ASN A 30 10.14 4.75 1.84
N ASN A 31 9.98 4.76 3.15
CA ASN A 31 10.69 3.81 4.03
C ASN A 31 10.10 2.41 3.86
N MET A 32 8.77 2.27 3.94
CA MET A 32 8.10 0.98 3.83
C MET A 32 8.26 0.34 2.45
N TYR A 33 8.09 1.12 1.39
CA TYR A 33 8.20 0.62 0.01
C TYR A 33 9.64 0.34 -0.41
N ARG A 34 10.63 0.98 0.22
CA ARG A 34 12.03 0.59 0.05
C ARG A 34 12.32 -0.76 0.68
N ILE A 35 11.82 -1.01 1.90
CA ILE A 35 11.98 -2.32 2.55
C ILE A 35 11.27 -3.40 1.74
N MET A 36 10.03 -3.13 1.33
CA MET A 36 9.19 -4.11 0.67
C MET A 36 9.60 -4.39 -0.77
N PHE A 37 9.92 -3.36 -1.56
CA PHE A 37 10.04 -3.45 -3.02
C PHE A 37 11.30 -2.78 -3.58
N ASP A 38 12.20 -2.28 -2.72
CA ASP A 38 13.32 -1.41 -3.10
C ASP A 38 12.89 -0.19 -3.94
N ARG A 39 11.69 0.33 -3.68
CA ARG A 39 11.07 1.43 -4.43
C ARG A 39 10.81 2.65 -3.55
N ARG A 40 10.86 3.83 -4.18
CA ARG A 40 10.45 5.12 -3.59
C ARG A 40 9.58 5.88 -4.57
N PHE A 41 8.75 6.75 -4.04
CA PHE A 41 7.97 7.76 -4.74
C PHE A 41 8.77 9.06 -4.78
N GLU A 42 8.72 9.75 -5.92
CA GLU A 42 9.56 10.93 -6.18
C GLU A 42 9.12 12.16 -5.39
N SER A 43 7.80 12.36 -5.27
CA SER A 43 7.22 13.54 -4.64
C SER A 43 5.82 13.28 -4.10
N GLU A 44 5.20 14.28 -3.47
CA GLU A 44 3.82 14.20 -2.99
C GLU A 44 2.79 14.10 -4.14
N ASP A 45 3.20 14.50 -5.34
CA ASP A 45 2.40 14.54 -6.56
C ASP A 45 2.69 13.35 -7.49
N ASP A 46 3.54 12.42 -7.06
CA ASP A 46 3.80 11.16 -7.77
C ASP A 46 2.46 10.45 -8.06
N PRO A 47 2.14 10.13 -9.33
CA PRO A 47 0.83 9.59 -9.68
C PRO A 47 0.49 8.27 -8.98
N LEU A 48 1.49 7.40 -8.76
CA LEU A 48 1.30 6.12 -8.10
C LEU A 48 1.10 6.33 -6.59
N PHE A 49 1.85 7.25 -5.98
CA PHE A 49 1.66 7.64 -4.59
C PHE A 49 0.26 8.22 -4.33
N VAL A 50 -0.20 9.14 -5.18
CA VAL A 50 -1.54 9.73 -5.09
C VAL A 50 -2.62 8.66 -5.22
N LYS A 51 -2.48 7.74 -6.19
CA LYS A 51 -3.41 6.62 -6.39
C LYS A 51 -3.45 5.67 -5.19
N LEU A 52 -2.28 5.34 -4.62
CA LEU A 52 -2.19 4.52 -3.40
C LEU A 52 -2.85 5.20 -2.20
N LYS A 53 -2.59 6.48 -1.96
CA LYS A 53 -3.22 7.25 -0.88
C LYS A 53 -4.74 7.27 -1.02
N ALA A 54 -5.26 7.48 -2.23
CA ALA A 54 -6.69 7.50 -2.49
C ALA A 54 -7.35 6.15 -2.13
N LEU A 55 -6.78 5.04 -2.60
CA LEU A 55 -7.32 3.70 -2.30
C LEU A 55 -7.20 3.34 -0.81
N ASN A 56 -6.10 3.72 -0.15
CA ASN A 56 -5.96 3.50 1.30
C ASN A 56 -6.99 4.34 2.07
N GLY A 57 -7.26 5.58 1.63
CA GLY A 57 -8.30 6.43 2.19
C GLY A 57 -9.70 5.84 2.01
N GLU A 58 -10.04 5.37 0.81
CA GLU A 58 -11.33 4.71 0.52
C GLU A 58 -11.52 3.45 1.38
N ARG A 59 -10.48 2.60 1.48
CA ARG A 59 -10.51 1.39 2.30
C ARG A 59 -10.73 1.71 3.78
N SER A 60 -9.98 2.67 4.33
CA SER A 60 -10.13 3.07 5.74
C SER A 60 -11.49 3.72 6.01
N ARG A 61 -12.01 4.53 5.08
CA ARG A 61 -13.35 5.12 5.18
C ARG A 61 -14.43 4.04 5.24
N LEU A 62 -14.36 3.02 4.38
CA LEU A 62 -15.32 1.92 4.38
C LEU A 62 -15.21 1.04 5.64
N ALA A 63 -13.99 0.81 6.14
CA ALA A 63 -13.79 0.02 7.36
C ALA A 63 -14.20 0.76 8.65
N GLN A 64 -14.29 2.09 8.62
CA GLN A 64 -14.61 2.92 9.79
C GLN A 64 -16.02 3.55 9.70
N SER A 65 -16.77 3.27 8.63
CA SER A 65 -18.12 3.81 8.45
C SER A 65 -19.11 3.16 9.41
N PHE A 66 -20.01 3.95 10.02
CA PHE A 66 -21.10 3.40 10.80
C PHE A 66 -22.25 2.83 9.94
N GLU A 67 -22.21 3.03 8.62
CA GLU A 67 -23.28 2.65 7.69
C GLU A 67 -23.51 1.14 7.60
N TYR A 68 -22.55 0.29 7.96
CA TYR A 68 -22.73 -1.16 7.96
C TYR A 68 -23.05 -1.74 9.33
N ASN A 69 -22.97 -0.94 10.40
CA ASN A 69 -23.11 -1.40 11.78
C ASN A 69 -24.42 -2.13 12.06
N TYR A 70 -25.53 -1.75 11.42
CA TYR A 70 -26.81 -2.42 11.63
C TYR A 70 -26.78 -3.90 11.23
N GLY A 71 -26.07 -4.26 10.17
CA GLY A 71 -25.96 -5.65 9.72
C GLY A 71 -24.86 -6.44 10.45
N ASP A 72 -23.98 -5.75 11.17
CA ASP A 72 -22.99 -6.35 12.07
C ASP A 72 -23.56 -6.60 13.46
N PHE A 73 -24.28 -5.63 14.04
CA PHE A 73 -24.92 -5.77 15.34
C PHE A 73 -26.18 -6.63 15.31
N ILE A 74 -26.92 -6.61 14.18
CA ILE A 74 -28.17 -7.37 14.03
C ILE A 74 -28.05 -8.28 12.80
N PRO A 75 -27.56 -9.53 12.98
CA PRO A 75 -27.23 -10.42 11.86
C PRO A 75 -28.38 -10.70 10.87
N ILE A 76 -29.64 -10.63 11.30
CA ILE A 76 -30.80 -10.80 10.42
C ILE A 76 -30.90 -9.70 9.35
N LEU A 77 -30.30 -8.54 9.58
CA LEU A 77 -30.26 -7.42 8.63
C LEU A 77 -29.07 -7.51 7.66
N ARG A 78 -28.14 -8.45 7.84
CA ARG A 78 -26.96 -8.63 7.00
C ARG A 78 -27.28 -8.76 5.49
N PRO A 79 -28.39 -9.39 5.04
CA PRO A 79 -28.74 -9.41 3.61
C PRO A 79 -28.91 -8.01 2.99
N LEU A 80 -29.26 -6.99 3.77
CA LEU A 80 -29.40 -5.60 3.31
C LEU A 80 -28.05 -4.93 3.05
N LEU A 81 -26.95 -5.45 3.63
CA LEU A 81 -25.58 -4.97 3.38
C LEU A 81 -25.05 -5.33 1.99
N LYS A 82 -25.78 -6.07 1.16
CA LYS A 82 -25.31 -6.52 -0.17
C LYS A 82 -24.73 -5.39 -1.01
N GLY A 83 -25.37 -4.21 -1.01
CA GLY A 83 -24.87 -3.04 -1.72
C GLY A 83 -23.55 -2.51 -1.15
N TYR A 84 -23.46 -2.41 0.17
CA TYR A 84 -22.26 -1.97 0.89
C TYR A 84 -21.08 -2.93 0.66
N LEU A 85 -21.31 -4.24 0.84
CA LEU A 85 -20.30 -5.29 0.65
C LEU A 85 -19.81 -5.36 -0.80
N ARG A 86 -20.66 -5.05 -1.78
CA ARG A 86 -20.24 -4.93 -3.18
C ARG A 86 -19.22 -3.79 -3.36
N VAL A 87 -19.47 -2.62 -2.76
CA VAL A 87 -18.51 -1.50 -2.79
C VAL A 87 -17.21 -1.86 -2.08
N CYS A 88 -17.27 -2.50 -0.92
CA CYS A 88 -16.07 -3.00 -0.23
C CYS A 88 -15.26 -3.97 -1.11
N LYS A 89 -15.95 -4.87 -1.82
CA LYS A 89 -15.31 -5.80 -2.75
C LYS A 89 -14.63 -5.07 -3.91
N GLU A 90 -15.31 -4.12 -4.54
CA GLU A 90 -14.73 -3.32 -5.64
C GLU A 90 -13.49 -2.54 -5.21
N VAL A 91 -13.51 -1.93 -4.01
CA VAL A 91 -12.34 -1.22 -3.45
C VAL A 91 -11.21 -2.20 -3.16
N LYS A 92 -11.51 -3.36 -2.57
CA LYS A 92 -10.53 -4.42 -2.33
C LYS A 92 -9.88 -4.87 -3.64
N ASP A 93 -10.68 -5.21 -4.64
CA ASP A 93 -10.21 -5.75 -5.92
C ASP A 93 -9.35 -4.72 -6.66
N ARG A 94 -9.75 -3.44 -6.69
CA ARG A 94 -8.93 -2.34 -7.27
C ARG A 94 -7.59 -2.17 -6.56
N ARG A 95 -7.56 -2.34 -5.24
CA ARG A 95 -6.35 -2.19 -4.42
C ARG A 95 -5.40 -3.37 -4.59
N LEU A 96 -5.91 -4.60 -4.59
CA LEU A 96 -5.11 -5.80 -4.88
C LEU A 96 -4.55 -5.76 -6.30
N GLN A 97 -5.35 -5.33 -7.29
CA GLN A 97 -4.89 -5.17 -8.66
C GLN A 97 -3.73 -4.16 -8.76
N LEU A 98 -3.82 -3.02 -8.05
CA LEU A 98 -2.73 -2.03 -8.01
C LEU A 98 -1.45 -2.63 -7.42
N PHE A 99 -1.53 -3.41 -6.34
CA PHE A 99 -0.37 -4.08 -5.76
C PHE A 99 0.23 -5.12 -6.69
N LYS A 100 -0.62 -5.90 -7.36
CA LYS A 100 -0.21 -6.88 -8.35
C LYS A 100 0.55 -6.22 -9.49
N ASP A 101 -0.08 -5.26 -10.16
CA ASP A 101 0.44 -4.66 -11.40
C ASP A 101 1.74 -3.89 -11.21
N TYR A 102 1.84 -3.08 -10.14
CA TYR A 102 2.92 -2.09 -9.97
C TYR A 102 4.02 -2.51 -8.99
N PHE A 103 3.85 -3.61 -8.27
CA PHE A 103 4.83 -4.02 -7.27
C PHE A 103 5.19 -5.51 -7.39
N VAL A 104 4.19 -6.40 -7.34
CA VAL A 104 4.45 -7.84 -7.37
C VAL A 104 4.90 -8.29 -8.76
N ASP A 105 4.16 -7.94 -9.82
CA ASP A 105 4.49 -8.37 -11.19
C ASP A 105 5.75 -7.68 -11.72
N GLU A 106 5.97 -6.41 -11.38
CA GLU A 106 7.25 -5.72 -11.66
C GLU A 106 8.41 -6.50 -11.03
N ARG A 107 8.25 -6.94 -9.78
CA ARG A 107 9.31 -7.72 -9.11
C ARG A 107 9.50 -9.10 -9.72
N LYS A 108 8.42 -9.82 -10.03
CA LYS A 108 8.48 -11.12 -10.74
C LYS A 108 9.24 -10.99 -12.07
N LYS A 109 9.03 -9.90 -12.82
CA LYS A 109 9.77 -9.58 -14.07
C LYS A 109 11.25 -9.27 -13.84
N LEU A 110 11.59 -8.60 -12.75
CA LEU A 110 12.99 -8.33 -12.40
C LEU A 110 13.73 -9.60 -12.00
N ALA A 111 13.06 -10.50 -11.27
CA ALA A 111 13.60 -11.79 -10.88
C ALA A 111 13.84 -12.73 -12.08
N SER A 112 13.01 -12.65 -13.13
CA SER A 112 13.19 -13.49 -14.33
C SER A 112 14.32 -13.05 -15.26
N THR A 113 14.79 -11.81 -15.14
CA THR A 113 15.79 -11.22 -16.04
C THR A 113 17.19 -11.13 -15.45
N LYS A 114 17.36 -11.27 -14.13
CA LYS A 114 18.66 -11.30 -13.45
C LYS A 114 18.82 -12.61 -12.68
N PRO A 115 19.95 -13.33 -12.81
CA PRO A 115 20.24 -14.42 -11.88
C PRO A 115 20.28 -13.83 -10.46
N MET A 116 19.41 -14.32 -9.59
CA MET A 116 19.47 -14.02 -8.16
C MET A 116 20.71 -14.69 -7.58
N ASP A 117 21.87 -14.06 -7.79
CA ASP A 117 23.07 -14.45 -7.05
C ASP A 117 22.84 -14.12 -5.57
N ASN A 118 23.31 -14.97 -4.66
CA ASN A 118 23.08 -14.84 -3.22
C ASN A 118 23.62 -13.51 -2.62
N ASP A 119 24.39 -12.75 -3.40
CA ASP A 119 25.02 -11.47 -3.04
C ASP A 119 24.20 -10.23 -3.48
N GLY A 120 23.08 -10.42 -4.17
CA GLY A 120 22.16 -9.33 -4.50
C GLY A 120 21.34 -8.88 -3.28
N LEU A 121 21.20 -7.57 -3.06
CA LEU A 121 20.28 -7.01 -2.07
C LEU A 121 18.84 -7.48 -2.36
N LYS A 122 18.39 -8.53 -1.66
CA LYS A 122 17.00 -8.98 -1.66
C LYS A 122 16.14 -8.00 -0.85
N CYS A 123 15.02 -7.58 -1.43
CA CYS A 123 13.99 -6.82 -0.71
C CYS A 123 12.94 -7.78 -0.12
N ALA A 124 12.08 -7.30 0.79
CA ALA A 124 11.21 -8.21 1.53
C ALA A 124 10.26 -9.02 0.63
N ILE A 125 9.77 -8.44 -0.47
CA ILE A 125 8.93 -9.16 -1.43
C ILE A 125 9.65 -10.33 -2.09
N ASP A 126 10.98 -10.28 -2.27
CA ASP A 126 11.74 -11.38 -2.89
C ASP A 126 11.64 -12.63 -2.04
N HIS A 127 11.77 -12.49 -0.72
CA HIS A 127 11.61 -13.61 0.21
C HIS A 127 10.18 -14.18 0.21
N ILE A 128 9.17 -13.31 0.08
CA ILE A 128 7.77 -13.73 0.00
C ILE A 128 7.51 -14.49 -1.31
N LEU A 129 8.05 -14.02 -2.42
CA LEU A 129 7.95 -14.68 -3.72
C LEU A 129 8.72 -16.01 -3.76
N ASP A 130 9.89 -16.08 -3.11
CA ASP A 130 10.64 -17.33 -2.95
C ASP A 130 9.79 -18.39 -2.20
N ALA A 131 9.01 -17.97 -1.19
CA ALA A 131 8.09 -18.86 -0.46
C ALA A 131 6.88 -19.29 -1.32
N GLU A 132 6.34 -18.39 -2.15
CA GLU A 132 5.31 -18.72 -3.15
C GLU A 132 5.83 -19.78 -4.13
N GLN A 133 7.05 -19.59 -4.66
CA GLN A 133 7.66 -20.51 -5.62
C GLN A 133 7.92 -21.91 -5.03
N LYS A 134 8.24 -21.99 -3.74
CA LYS A 134 8.39 -23.26 -3.01
C LYS A 134 7.05 -23.93 -2.67
N GLY A 135 5.93 -23.27 -2.93
CA GLY A 135 4.59 -23.75 -2.60
C GLY A 135 4.24 -23.64 -1.12
N GLU A 136 4.98 -22.84 -0.33
CA GLU A 136 4.71 -22.62 1.10
C GLU A 136 3.49 -21.72 1.31
N ILE A 137 3.25 -20.79 0.38
CA ILE A 137 2.12 -19.85 0.37
C ILE A 137 1.54 -19.71 -1.04
N SER A 138 0.27 -19.29 -1.15
CA SER A 138 -0.37 -19.01 -2.44
C SER A 138 -0.13 -17.58 -2.92
N GLU A 139 -0.42 -17.31 -4.19
CA GLU A 139 -0.39 -15.94 -4.75
C GLU A 139 -1.30 -14.98 -3.98
N ASP A 140 -2.48 -15.45 -3.57
CA ASP A 140 -3.40 -14.66 -2.75
C ASP A 140 -2.74 -14.29 -1.41
N ASN A 141 -2.00 -15.21 -0.79
CA ASN A 141 -1.28 -14.92 0.45
C ASN A 141 -0.23 -13.83 0.24
N VAL A 142 0.52 -13.84 -0.87
CA VAL A 142 1.47 -12.78 -1.22
C VAL A 142 0.78 -11.42 -1.23
N LEU A 143 -0.33 -11.30 -1.94
CA LEU A 143 -1.09 -10.06 -2.04
C LEU A 143 -1.66 -9.60 -0.70
N TYR A 144 -2.19 -10.52 0.12
CA TYR A 144 -2.69 -10.19 1.45
C TYR A 144 -1.56 -9.76 2.41
N ILE A 145 -0.35 -10.32 2.31
CA ILE A 145 0.79 -9.85 3.12
C ILE A 145 1.14 -8.41 2.75
N VAL A 146 1.24 -8.09 1.46
CA VAL A 146 1.48 -6.71 0.99
C VAL A 146 0.36 -5.78 1.47
N GLU A 147 -0.89 -6.23 1.35
CA GLU A 147 -2.06 -5.47 1.78
C GLU A 147 -2.00 -5.12 3.28
N ASN A 148 -1.71 -6.12 4.11
CA ASN A 148 -1.63 -5.99 5.57
C ASN A 148 -0.48 -5.10 6.00
N ILE A 149 0.70 -5.25 5.40
CA ILE A 149 1.87 -4.40 5.70
C ILE A 149 1.56 -2.95 5.36
N ASN A 150 0.95 -2.68 4.21
CA ASN A 150 0.57 -1.32 3.83
C ASN A 150 -0.49 -0.75 4.79
N VAL A 151 -1.35 -1.55 5.42
CA VAL A 151 -2.32 -1.04 6.42
C VAL A 151 -1.69 -0.84 7.79
N ALA A 152 -0.85 -1.77 8.22
CA ALA A 152 -0.27 -1.74 9.56
C ALA A 152 0.80 -0.65 9.69
N ALA A 153 1.49 -0.35 8.60
CA ALA A 153 2.61 0.58 8.60
C ALA A 153 2.28 2.00 8.14
N ILE A 154 1.07 2.27 7.63
CA ILE A 154 0.65 3.57 7.07
C ILE A 154 -0.75 3.93 7.56
#